data_AF-A0A3D3UKG5-F1
#
_entry.id   AF-A0A3D3UKG5-F1
#
_cell.length_a   1.000
_cell.length_b   1.000
_cell.length_c   1.000
_cell.angle_alpha   90.00
_cell.angle_beta   90.00
_cell.angle_gamma   90.00
#
_symmetry.space_group_name_H-M   'P 1'
#
loop_
_entity.id
_entity.type
_entity.pdbx_description
1 polymer ?
#
loop_
_entity_poly.entity_id
_entity_poly.type
_entity_poly.pdbx_seq_one_letter_code
_entity_poly.pdbx_strand_id
1 'polypeptide(L)' 'NDLAMIEVAGMGVAYRAKPVVAASARAQINHADLTALLYLQGYRSSEFHAG' A
#
# COMPACT_ATOMS: atom_id res chain seq x y z
N ASN A 1 -9.43 7.06 -11.48
CA ASN A 1 -8.08 7.65 -11.51
C ASN A 1 -7.56 7.59 -10.09
N ASP A 2 -6.60 6.70 -9.83
CA ASP A 2 -6.11 6.37 -8.48
C ASP A 2 -5.20 7.46 -7.88
N LEU A 3 -4.68 8.38 -8.73
CA LEU A 3 -3.82 9.48 -8.28
C LEU A 3 -4.55 10.40 -7.30
N ALA A 4 -5.75 10.86 -7.66
CA ALA A 4 -6.55 11.73 -6.79
C ALA A 4 -6.92 11.06 -5.46
N MET A 5 -7.10 9.73 -5.47
CA MET A 5 -7.39 8.98 -4.25
C MET A 5 -6.16 8.83 -3.36
N ILE A 6 -4.98 8.54 -3.95
CA ILE A 6 -3.71 8.40 -3.24
C ILE A 6 -3.26 9.72 -2.63
N GLU A 7 -3.48 10.85 -3.31
CA GLU A 7 -3.12 12.18 -2.84
C GLU A 7 -3.95 12.63 -1.62
N VAL A 8 -5.22 12.22 -1.54
CA VAL A 8 -6.12 12.55 -0.42
C VAL A 8 -5.93 11.58 0.76
N ALA A 9 -5.44 10.37 0.52
CA ALA A 9 -5.25 9.36 1.55
C ALA A 9 -4.11 9.72 2.52
N GLY A 10 -4.38 9.65 3.83
CA GLY A 10 -3.36 9.85 4.87
C GLY A 10 -2.18 8.86 4.77
N MET A 11 -2.44 7.65 4.28
CA MET A 11 -1.44 6.67 3.84
C MET A 11 -1.83 6.08 2.48
N GLY A 12 -1.52 6.81 1.40
CA GLY A 12 -1.61 6.28 0.04
C GLY A 12 -0.48 5.28 -0.24
N VAL A 13 -0.84 4.03 -0.59
CA VAL A 13 0.11 2.96 -0.95
C VAL A 13 -0.10 2.55 -2.41
N ALA A 14 0.96 2.63 -3.21
CA ALA A 14 0.96 2.14 -4.58
C ALA A 14 1.25 0.63 -4.61
N TYR A 15 0.24 -0.17 -4.94
CA TYR A 15 0.38 -1.63 -5.09
C TYR A 15 0.60 -1.99 -6.57
N ARG A 16 1.79 -2.51 -6.90
CA ARG A 16 2.20 -2.90 -8.28
C ARG A 16 1.82 -1.83 -9.33
N ALA A 17 1.96 -0.57 -8.95
CA ALA A 17 1.44 0.54 -9.71
C ALA A 17 2.40 0.97 -10.83
N LYS A 18 1.87 1.68 -11.82
CA LYS A 18 2.70 2.34 -12.85
C LYS A 18 3.61 3.38 -12.21
N PRO A 19 4.78 3.69 -12.79
CA PRO A 19 5.76 4.64 -12.23
C PRO A 19 5.15 5.99 -11.79
N VAL A 20 4.21 6.52 -12.57
CA VAL A 20 3.53 7.80 -12.27
C VAL A 20 2.71 7.76 -10.97
N VAL A 21 2.07 6.63 -10.67
CA VAL A 21 1.28 6.44 -9.45
C VAL A 21 2.19 6.14 -8.26
N ALA A 22 3.22 5.32 -8.50
CA ALA A 22 4.24 4.99 -7.52
C ALA A 22 4.99 6.24 -7.01
N ALA A 23 5.36 7.15 -7.90
CA ALA A 23 6.04 8.41 -7.56
C ALA A 23 5.20 9.34 -6.67
N SER A 24 3.87 9.21 -6.72
CA SER A 24 2.93 10.05 -5.98
C SER A 24 2.50 9.43 -4.63
N ALA A 25 2.79 8.14 -4.41
CA ALA A 25 2.41 7.42 -3.20
C ALA A 25 3.49 7.52 -2.11
N ARG A 26 3.06 7.52 -0.85
CA ARG A 26 3.98 7.56 0.32
C ARG A 26 4.69 6.24 0.55
N ALA A 27 4.09 5.13 0.12
CA ALA A 27 4.68 3.80 0.18
C ALA A 27 4.35 3.00 -1.08
N GLN A 28 5.19 2.02 -1.40
CA GLN A 28 5.05 1.19 -2.59
C GLN A 28 5.21 -0.29 -2.23
N ILE A 29 4.37 -1.14 -2.80
CA ILE A 29 4.47 -2.60 -2.72
C ILE A 29 4.64 -3.15 -4.12
N ASN A 30 5.87 -3.56 -4.46
CA ASN A 30 6.19 -4.05 -5.80
C ASN A 30 6.19 -5.58 -5.91
N HIS A 31 6.50 -6.29 -4.81
CA HIS A 31 6.75 -7.73 -4.84
C HIS A 31 5.89 -8.54 -3.85
N ALA A 32 5.47 -7.93 -2.73
CA ALA A 32 4.57 -8.58 -1.78
C ALA A 32 3.11 -8.55 -2.26
N ASP A 33 2.25 -9.30 -1.58
CA ASP A 33 0.80 -9.27 -1.76
C ASP A 33 0.15 -8.18 -0.89
N LEU A 34 -1.17 -8.17 -0.81
CA LEU A 34 -1.92 -7.19 -0.01
C LEU A 34 -1.73 -7.36 1.50
N THR A 35 -1.18 -8.49 1.97
CA THR A 35 -0.83 -8.68 3.38
C THR A 35 0.19 -7.65 3.86
N ALA A 36 1.05 -7.16 2.95
CA ALA A 36 1.98 -6.06 3.23
C ALA A 36 1.29 -4.78 3.73
N LEU A 37 0.02 -4.54 3.37
CA LEU A 37 -0.74 -3.38 3.86
C LEU A 37 -1.02 -3.47 5.36
N LEU A 38 -1.20 -4.67 5.91
CA LEU A 38 -1.43 -4.87 7.35
C LEU A 38 -0.16 -4.58 8.14
N TYR A 39 1.00 -5.04 7.65
CA TYR A 39 2.29 -4.70 8.24
C TYR A 39 2.58 -3.20 8.19
N LEU A 40 2.26 -2.52 7.10
CA LEU A 40 2.43 -1.06 6.98
C LEU A 40 1.56 -0.27 7.98
N GLN A 41 0.43 -0.84 8.41
CA GLN A 41 -0.43 -0.26 9.46
C GLN A 41 0.05 -0.58 10.88
N GLY A 42 1.10 -1.40 11.03
CA GLY A 42 1.70 -1.75 12.32
C GLY A 42 1.28 -3.10 12.89
N TYR A 43 0.46 -3.89 12.17
CA TYR A 43 0.07 -5.22 12.62
C TYR A 43 1.22 -6.22 12.47
N ARG A 44 1.33 -7.13 13.44
CA ARG A 44 2.20 -8.31 13.42
C ARG A 44 1.46 -9.50 12.83
N SER A 45 2.21 -10.50 12.36
CA SER A 45 1.65 -11.73 11.79
C SER A 45 0.72 -12.49 12.74
N SER A 46 0.92 -12.35 14.06
CA SER A 46 0.05 -12.96 15.08
C SER A 46 -1.29 -12.24 15.27
N GLU A 47 -1.44 -11.03 14.73
CA GLU A 47 -2.61 -10.16 14.95
C GLU A 47 -3.64 -10.26 13.82
N PHE A 48 -3.35 -11.02 12.76
CA PHE A 48 -4.28 -11.25 11.66
C PHE A 48 -4.14 -12.67 11.10
N HIS A 49 -5.18 -13.14 10.42
CA HIS A 49 -5.13 -14.37 9.65
C HIS A 49 -4.72 -14.05 8.21
N ALA A 50 -3.58 -14.59 7.78
CA ALA A 50 -3.27 -14.65 6.35
C ALA A 50 -4.11 -15.76 5.71
N GLY A 51 -4.76 -15.45 4.60
CA GLY A 51 -5.61 -16.39 3.84
C GLY A 51 -4.82 -17.35 2.97
#